data_AF-W6K8E4-F1
#
_entry.id   AF-W6K8E4-F1
#
_cell.length_a   1.000
_cell.length_b   1.000
_cell.length_c   1.000
_cell.angle_alpha   90.00
_cell.angle_beta   90.00
_cell.angle_gamma   90.00
#
_symmetry.space_group_name_H-M   'P 1'
#
loop_
_entity.id
_entity.type
_entity.pdbx_description
1 polymer ?
#
loop_
_entity_poly.entity_id
_entity_poly.type
_entity_poly.pdbx_seq_one_letter_code
_entity_poly.pdbx_strand_id
1 'polypeptide(L)'
;MAVVMTQEEGSKPRFMAALSYLGILCFVPLLMNRDDEYVYFHAKQGLVIWMWGVLALFALHLPGAGKWFFSFSAMAVMGFSLLGLVSVVFNKAWRLPVISFLSDRL
;
A
#
# COMPACT_ATOMS: atom_id res chain seq x y z
N MET A 1 6.28 13.71 -2.21
CA MET A 1 7.57 13.72 -2.95
C MET A 1 7.72 12.37 -3.63
N ALA A 2 8.09 12.34 -4.91
CA ALA A 2 8.43 11.08 -5.59
C ALA A 2 9.92 10.78 -5.36
N VAL A 3 10.25 9.52 -5.12
CA VAL A 3 11.64 9.06 -5.04
C VAL A 3 12.03 8.45 -6.38
N VAL A 4 13.25 8.73 -6.84
CA VAL A 4 13.83 8.08 -8.02
C VAL A 4 14.34 6.72 -7.59
N MET A 5 13.82 5.65 -8.17
CA MET A 5 14.21 4.27 -7.88
C MET A 5 14.55 3.55 -9.19
N THR A 6 15.47 2.60 -9.12
CA THR A 6 15.73 1.67 -10.23
C THR A 6 14.65 0.60 -10.26
N GLN A 7 14.19 0.24 -11.45
CA GLN A 7 13.27 -0.88 -11.67
C GLN A 7 13.72 -1.65 -12.91
N GLU A 8 13.40 -2.94 -12.97
CA GLU A 8 13.64 -3.72 -14.19
C GLU A 8 12.88 -3.14 -15.39
N GLU A 9 13.41 -3.31 -16.61
CA GLU A 9 12.70 -2.89 -17.81
C GLU A 9 11.50 -3.81 -18.11
N GLY A 10 10.36 -3.23 -18.48
CA GLY A 10 9.17 -3.96 -18.93
C GLY A 10 7.87 -3.58 -18.21
N SER A 11 6.88 -4.46 -18.28
CA SER A 11 5.57 -4.28 -17.63
C SER A 11 5.45 -5.02 -16.29
N LYS A 12 6.29 -6.04 -16.05
CA LYS A 12 6.24 -6.89 -14.86
C LYS A 12 6.42 -6.10 -13.54
N PRO A 13 7.40 -5.19 -13.39
CA PRO A 13 7.55 -4.41 -12.15
C PRO A 13 6.33 -3.54 -11.86
N ARG A 14 5.77 -2.89 -12.89
CA ARG A 14 4.54 -2.10 -12.75
C ARG A 14 3.34 -2.95 -12.34
N PHE A 15 3.19 -4.14 -12.91
CA PHE A 15 2.12 -5.06 -12.52
C PHE A 15 2.29 -5.51 -11.06
N MET A 16 3.48 -5.92 -10.66
CA MET A 16 3.78 -6.33 -9.28
C MET A 16 3.59 -5.18 -8.28
N ALA A 17 4.02 -3.96 -8.64
CA ALA A 17 3.78 -2.75 -7.84
C ALA A 17 2.27 -2.46 -7.69
N ALA A 18 1.48 -2.62 -8.75
CA ALA A 18 0.03 -2.42 -8.70
C ALA A 18 -0.67 -3.43 -7.76
N LEU A 19 -0.25 -4.71 -7.77
CA LEU A 19 -0.77 -5.74 -6.86
C LEU A 19 -0.62 -5.34 -5.38
N SER A 20 0.41 -4.56 -5.05
CA SER A 20 0.66 -4.08 -3.69
C SER A 20 -0.50 -3.30 -3.10
N TYR A 21 -1.34 -2.67 -3.92
CA TYR A 21 -2.45 -1.83 -3.45
C TYR A 21 -3.81 -2.54 -3.48
N LEU A 22 -3.85 -3.81 -3.89
CA LEU A 22 -5.07 -4.63 -3.98
C LEU A 22 -5.24 -5.53 -2.75
N GLY A 23 -5.06 -4.95 -1.56
CA GLY A 23 -5.28 -5.63 -0.28
C GLY A 23 -4.28 -6.75 -0.02
N ILE A 24 -4.78 -7.98 0.19
CA ILE A 24 -3.95 -9.13 0.57
C ILE A 24 -2.93 -9.51 -0.52
N LEU A 25 -3.16 -9.09 -1.77
CA LEU A 25 -2.23 -9.35 -2.85
C LEU A 25 -0.88 -8.68 -2.66
N CYS A 26 -0.73 -7.73 -1.72
CA CYS A 26 0.56 -7.13 -1.36
C CYS A 26 1.62 -8.14 -0.92
N PHE A 27 1.24 -9.32 -0.41
CA PHE A 27 2.19 -10.37 -0.05
C PHE A 27 2.89 -10.98 -1.26
N VAL A 28 2.26 -10.97 -2.45
CA VAL A 28 2.87 -11.51 -3.68
C VAL A 28 4.15 -10.76 -4.04
N PRO A 29 4.13 -9.44 -4.32
CA PRO A 29 5.36 -8.70 -4.62
C PRO A 29 6.32 -8.65 -3.42
N LEU A 30 5.81 -8.63 -2.18
CA LEU A 30 6.65 -8.61 -0.97
C LEU A 30 7.51 -9.87 -0.80
N LEU A 31 7.03 -11.02 -1.27
CA LEU A 31 7.73 -12.30 -1.15
C LEU A 31 8.50 -12.65 -2.43
N MET A 32 8.00 -12.25 -3.60
CA MET A 32 8.55 -12.67 -4.90
C MET A 32 9.48 -11.65 -5.58
N ASN A 33 9.46 -10.38 -5.17
CA ASN A 33 10.15 -9.30 -5.87
C ASN A 33 10.91 -8.35 -4.91
N ARG A 34 11.68 -8.92 -3.98
CA ARG A 34 12.47 -8.15 -3.01
C ARG A 34 13.68 -7.44 -3.62
N ASP A 35 14.19 -7.96 -4.73
CA ASP A 35 15.40 -7.45 -5.38
C ASP A 35 15.13 -6.23 -6.28
N ASP A 36 13.86 -5.97 -6.62
CA ASP A 36 13.46 -4.77 -7.36
C ASP A 36 13.02 -3.68 -6.37
N GLU A 37 13.84 -2.62 -6.25
CA GLU A 37 13.64 -1.55 -5.28
C GLU A 37 12.29 -0.83 -5.45
N TYR A 38 11.84 -0.63 -6.69
CA TYR A 38 10.56 0.01 -6.98
C TYR A 38 9.38 -0.88 -6.58
N VAL A 39 9.41 -2.15 -6.94
CA VAL A 39 8.36 -3.10 -6.56
C VAL A 39 8.31 -3.26 -5.06
N TYR A 40 9.48 -3.42 -4.42
CA TYR A 40 9.56 -3.60 -2.97
C TYR A 40 9.09 -2.35 -2.21
N PHE A 41 9.37 -1.14 -2.72
CA PHE A 41 8.81 0.10 -2.17
C PHE A 41 7.28 0.08 -2.14
N HIS A 42 6.64 -0.23 -3.28
CA HIS A 42 5.18 -0.31 -3.35
C HIS A 42 4.63 -1.45 -2.49
N ALA A 43 5.33 -2.59 -2.41
CA ALA A 43 4.95 -3.74 -1.59
C ALA A 43 4.90 -3.39 -0.10
N LYS A 44 5.91 -2.67 0.42
CA LYS A 44 5.94 -2.24 1.82
C LYS A 44 4.84 -1.23 2.14
N GLN A 45 4.57 -0.27 1.26
CA GLN A 45 3.43 0.64 1.43
C GLN A 45 2.09 -0.11 1.42
N GLY A 46 1.93 -1.04 0.48
CA GLY A 46 0.78 -1.93 0.37
C GLY A 46 0.52 -2.73 1.64
N LEU A 47 1.58 -3.30 2.22
CA LEU A 47 1.50 -4.04 3.48
C LEU A 47 1.01 -3.17 4.63
N VAL A 48 1.52 -1.94 4.77
CA VAL A 48 1.05 -1.00 5.82
C VAL A 48 -0.43 -0.67 5.65
N ILE A 49 -0.88 -0.40 4.42
CA ILE A 49 -2.28 -0.10 4.11
C ILE A 49 -3.18 -1.31 4.41
N TRP A 50 -2.74 -2.51 4.02
CA TRP A 50 -3.47 -3.75 4.31
C TRP A 50 -3.56 -4.02 5.82
N MET A 51 -2.46 -3.88 6.55
CA MET A 51 -2.42 -4.02 8.02
C MET A 51 -3.37 -3.02 8.70
N TRP A 52 -3.42 -1.77 8.25
CA TRP A 52 -4.43 -0.82 8.74
C TRP A 52 -5.84 -1.34 8.49
N GLY A 53 -6.15 -1.79 7.27
CA GLY A 53 -7.45 -2.37 6.95
C GLY A 53 -7.85 -3.53 7.88
N VAL A 54 -6.92 -4.46 8.15
CA VAL A 54 -7.14 -5.57 9.09
C VAL A 54 -7.38 -5.06 10.51
N LEU A 55 -6.57 -4.10 10.99
CA LEU A 55 -6.74 -3.52 12.33
C LEU A 55 -8.06 -2.75 12.47
N ALA A 56 -8.54 -2.11 11.40
CA ALA A 56 -9.81 -1.40 11.40
C ALA A 56 -11.01 -2.33 11.61
N LEU A 57 -10.93 -3.61 11.20
CA LEU A 57 -12.02 -4.59 11.40
C LEU A 57 -12.36 -4.78 12.88
N PHE A 58 -11.37 -4.69 13.77
CA PHE A 58 -11.60 -4.81 15.22
C PHE A 58 -12.51 -3.70 15.76
N ALA A 59 -12.58 -2.54 15.11
CA ALA A 59 -13.46 -1.46 15.52
C ALA A 59 -14.96 -1.83 15.38
N LEU A 60 -15.30 -2.80 14.52
CA LEU A 60 -16.68 -3.27 14.39
C LEU A 60 -17.20 -3.98 15.65
N HIS A 61 -16.30 -4.47 16.51
CA HIS A 61 -16.66 -5.06 17.80
C HIS A 61 -16.88 -4.02 18.91
N LEU A 62 -16.52 -2.75 18.69
CA LEU A 62 -16.73 -1.69 19.67
C LEU A 62 -18.19 -1.20 19.62
N PRO A 63 -18.92 -1.19 20.75
CA PRO A 63 -20.26 -0.60 20.80
C PRO A 63 -20.21 0.92 20.56
N GLY A 64 -21.28 1.47 19.98
CA GLY A 64 -21.38 2.90 19.70
C GLY A 64 -20.59 3.32 18.44
N ALA A 65 -19.51 4.07 18.62
CA ALA A 65 -18.80 4.77 17.54
C ALA A 65 -17.95 3.85 16.63
N GLY A 66 -17.85 2.55 16.93
CA GLY A 66 -17.01 1.59 16.20
C GLY A 66 -17.28 1.52 14.70
N LYS A 67 -18.56 1.51 14.30
CA LYS A 67 -18.96 1.51 12.87
C LYS A 67 -18.54 2.77 12.13
N TRP A 68 -18.62 3.93 12.79
CA TRP A 68 -18.23 5.20 12.20
C TRP A 68 -16.71 5.26 12.00
N PHE A 69 -15.94 4.84 13.00
CA PHE A 69 -14.49 4.72 12.91
C PHE A 69 -14.05 3.73 11.81
N PHE A 70 -14.72 2.58 11.71
CA PHE A 70 -14.46 1.61 10.65
C PHE A 70 -14.71 2.22 9.27
N SER A 71 -15.86 2.89 9.07
CA SER A 71 -16.21 3.53 7.81
C SER A 71 -15.16 4.57 7.39
N PHE A 72 -14.75 5.45 8.32
CA PHE A 72 -13.70 6.43 8.08
C PHE A 72 -12.36 5.76 7.73
N SER A 73 -11.97 4.73 8.48
CA SER A 73 -10.73 3.99 8.22
C SER A 73 -10.76 3.27 6.86
N ALA A 74 -11.88 2.67 6.49
CA ALA A 74 -12.06 2.01 5.20
C ALA A 74 -11.95 3.01 4.04
N MET A 75 -12.53 4.20 4.18
CA MET A 75 -12.36 5.29 3.20
C MET A 75 -10.89 5.71 3.08
N ALA A 76 -10.19 5.86 4.20
CA ALA A 76 -8.77 6.22 4.19
C ALA A 76 -7.91 5.14 3.51
N VAL A 77 -8.10 3.88 3.87
CA VAL A 77 -7.42 2.72 3.25
C VAL A 77 -7.65 2.68 1.75
N MET A 78 -8.90 2.82 1.31
CA MET A 78 -9.24 2.87 -0.11
C MET A 78 -8.57 4.07 -0.81
N GLY A 79 -8.61 5.25 -0.20
CA GLY A 79 -7.96 6.45 -0.72
C GLY A 79 -6.45 6.28 -0.91
N PHE A 80 -5.75 5.73 0.10
CA PHE A 80 -4.32 5.47 0.00
C PHE A 80 -3.98 4.39 -1.04
N SER A 81 -4.77 3.32 -1.13
CA SER A 81 -4.61 2.31 -2.19
C SER A 81 -4.76 2.93 -3.58
N LEU A 82 -5.76 3.80 -3.79
CA LEU A 82 -5.95 4.48 -5.07
C LEU A 82 -4.80 5.43 -5.40
N LEU A 83 -4.34 6.23 -4.44
CA LEU A 83 -3.16 7.10 -4.63
C LEU A 83 -1.90 6.29 -4.94
N GLY A 84 -1.75 5.14 -4.29
CA GLY A 84 -0.72 4.16 -4.60
C GLY A 84 -0.77 3.66 -6.04
N LEU A 85 -1.94 3.21 -6.49
CA LEU A 85 -2.14 2.77 -7.88
C LEU A 85 -1.87 3.89 -8.89
N VAL A 86 -2.32 5.10 -8.60
CA VAL A 86 -2.06 6.28 -9.44
C VAL A 86 -0.56 6.54 -9.54
N SER A 87 0.19 6.39 -8.44
CA SER A 87 1.65 6.53 -8.47
C SER A 87 2.32 5.49 -9.37
N VAL A 88 1.80 4.26 -9.40
CA VAL A 88 2.27 3.19 -10.29
C VAL A 88 1.96 3.50 -11.76
N VAL A 89 0.77 4.05 -12.05
CA VAL A 89 0.39 4.49 -13.41
C VAL A 89 1.34 5.59 -13.91
N PHE A 90 1.74 6.51 -13.04
CA PHE A 90 2.73 7.54 -13.36
C PHE A 90 4.18 7.04 -13.33
N ASN A 91 4.39 5.77 -13.01
CA ASN A 91 5.69 5.15 -12.89
C ASN A 91 6.61 5.88 -11.89
N LYS A 92 6.05 6.28 -10.75
CA LYS A 92 6.72 7.05 -9.71
C LYS A 92 6.50 6.43 -8.33
N ALA A 93 7.58 6.29 -7.56
CA ALA A 93 7.52 5.88 -6.16
C ALA A 93 7.07 7.06 -5.28
N TRP A 94 5.76 7.31 -5.19
CA TRP A 94 5.23 8.38 -4.35
C TRP A 94 5.28 8.01 -2.88
N ARG A 95 5.88 8.88 -2.07
CA ARG A 95 5.76 8.79 -0.62
C ARG A 95 4.38 9.27 -0.17
N LEU A 96 3.50 8.32 0.14
CA LEU A 96 2.20 8.58 0.77
C LEU A 96 2.43 9.03 2.22
N PRO A 97 1.87 10.17 2.66
CA PRO A 97 2.04 10.66 4.02
C PRO A 97 1.50 9.64 5.02
N VAL A 98 2.09 9.58 6.22
CA VAL A 98 1.83 8.57 7.27
C VAL A 98 2.23 7.15 6.88
N ILE A 99 1.77 6.64 5.72
CA ILE A 99 2.10 5.30 5.24
C ILE A 99 3.61 5.13 5.03
N SER A 100 4.27 6.10 4.40
CA SER A 100 5.70 6.01 4.10
C SER A 100 6.56 5.96 5.36
N PHE A 101 6.15 6.67 6.41
CA PHE A 101 6.87 6.67 7.68
C PHE A 101 6.91 5.28 8.33
N LEU A 102 5.83 4.51 8.19
CA LEU A 102 5.75 3.13 8.68
C LEU A 102 6.43 2.16 7.71
N SER A 103 6.21 2.32 6.39
CA SER A 103 6.76 1.39 5.40
C SER A 103 8.29 1.46 5.28
N ASP A 104 8.88 2.62 5.58
CA ASP A 104 10.34 2.79 5.57
C ASP A 104 11.03 2.08 6.74
N ARG A 105 10.26 1.67 7.76
CA ARG A 105 10.73 0.93 8.94
C ARG A 105 10.53 -0.58 8.86
N LEU A 106 9.85 -1.05 7.81
CA LEU A 106 9.73 -2.46 7.44
C LEU A 106 10.89 -2.86 6.53
#